data_AF-A0AAV7QUW6-F1
#
_entry.id   AF-A0AAV7QUW6-F1
#
_cell.length_a   1.000
_cell.length_b   1.000
_cell.length_c   1.000
_cell.angle_alpha   90.00
_cell.angle_beta   90.00
_cell.angle_gamma   90.00
#
_symmetry.space_group_name_H-M   'P 1'
#
loop_
_entity.id
_entity.type
_entity.pdbx_description
1 polymer ?
#
loop_
_entity_poly.entity_id
_entity_poly.type
_entity_poly.pdbx_seq_one_letter_code
_entity_poly.pdbx_strand_id
1 'polypeptide(L)'
;METRLCTLTTELSSILDDHSKLLDKVSDREKALATLHPLATDNQSATQNLQAGVQQLEDKAEDIEGRSQRGNVCVLGLAEAVEGQDPSRTWSPGSGPSNQHQSSPLLLFGEASPCVRLPPLRGSSAPQAGKTSTL
;
A
#
# COMPACT_ATOMS: atom_id res chain seq x y z
N MET A 1 -40.96 28.18 62.05
CA MET A 1 -41.46 27.66 60.75
C MET A 1 -40.86 28.42 59.58
N GLU A 2 -40.77 29.75 59.68
CA GLU A 2 -40.28 30.64 58.61
C GLU A 2 -38.83 30.38 58.17
N THR A 3 -37.95 29.96 59.08
CA THR A 3 -36.55 29.65 58.75
C THR A 3 -36.40 28.46 57.80
N ARG A 4 -37.22 27.41 57.97
CA ARG A 4 -37.22 26.23 57.09
C ARG A 4 -37.77 26.54 55.70
N LEU A 5 -38.73 27.45 55.61
CA LEU A 5 -39.25 27.94 54.34
C LEU A 5 -38.20 28.76 53.59
N CYS A 6 -37.45 29.62 54.28
CA CYS A 6 -36.36 30.39 53.68
C CYS A 6 -35.20 29.50 53.18
N THR A 7 -34.81 28.46 53.92
CA THR A 7 -33.79 27.52 53.42
C THR A 7 -34.28 26.73 52.22
N LEU A 8 -35.54 26.28 52.23
CA LEU A 8 -36.10 25.58 51.08
C LEU A 8 -36.16 26.47 49.83
N THR A 9 -36.59 27.73 49.94
CA THR A 9 -36.64 28.63 48.77
C THR A 9 -35.25 28.96 48.23
N THR A 10 -34.25 29.11 49.09
CA THR A 10 -32.86 29.35 48.65
C THR A 10 -32.26 28.12 47.97
N GLU A 11 -32.46 26.92 48.52
CA GLU A 11 -32.06 25.67 47.86
C GLU A 11 -32.74 25.50 46.51
N LEU A 12 -34.04 25.78 46.42
CA LEU A 12 -34.80 25.68 45.16
C LEU A 12 -34.29 26.68 44.12
N SER A 13 -33.96 27.91 44.52
CA SER A 13 -33.34 28.88 43.61
C SER A 13 -31.96 28.44 43.12
N SER A 14 -31.13 27.86 44.00
CA SER A 14 -29.83 27.32 43.61
C SER A 14 -29.96 26.18 42.62
N ILE A 15 -30.90 25.27 42.84
CA ILE A 15 -31.17 24.14 41.93
C ILE A 15 -31.65 24.64 40.57
N LEU A 16 -32.51 25.65 40.54
CA LEU A 16 -33.00 26.23 39.28
C LEU A 16 -31.86 26.91 38.49
N ASP A 17 -30.98 27.64 39.17
CA ASP A 17 -29.82 28.26 38.54
C ASP A 17 -28.86 27.23 37.96
N ASP A 18 -28.59 26.15 38.71
CA ASP A 18 -27.72 25.08 38.24
C ASP A 18 -28.35 24.29 37.09
N HIS A 19 -29.67 24.07 37.15
CA HIS A 19 -30.42 23.47 36.05
C HIS A 19 -30.34 24.33 34.78
N SER A 20 -30.51 25.66 34.89
CA SER A 20 -30.37 26.57 33.76
C SER A 20 -28.99 26.48 33.12
N LYS A 21 -27.92 26.53 33.93
CA LYS A 21 -26.53 26.40 33.43
C LYS A 21 -26.29 25.05 32.75
N LEU A 22 -26.95 24.00 33.23
CA LEU A 22 -26.80 22.65 32.67
C LEU A 22 -27.49 22.56 31.31
N LEU A 23 -28.68 23.16 31.17
CA LEU A 23 -29.38 23.26 29.89
C LEU A 23 -28.57 24.05 28.86
N ASP A 24 -27.94 25.17 29.25
CA ASP A 24 -27.08 25.93 28.35
C ASP A 24 -25.90 25.08 27.85
N LYS A 25 -25.25 24.34 28.76
CA LYS A 25 -24.16 23.41 28.42
C LYS A 25 -24.59 22.24 27.54
N VAL A 26 -25.83 21.80 27.64
CA VAL A 26 -26.41 20.77 26.76
C VAL A 26 -26.66 21.37 25.40
N SER A 27 -27.28 22.55 25.31
CA SER A 27 -27.54 23.25 24.05
C SER A 27 -26.25 23.53 23.26
N ASP A 28 -25.19 23.97 23.94
CA ASP A 28 -23.91 24.22 23.29
C ASP A 28 -23.27 22.94 22.75
N ARG A 29 -23.40 21.82 23.47
CA ARG A 29 -22.93 20.50 23.00
C ARG A 29 -23.75 19.98 21.83
N GLU A 30 -25.07 20.16 21.84
CA GLU A 30 -25.94 19.79 20.72
C GLU A 30 -25.57 20.57 19.46
N LYS A 31 -25.32 21.88 19.58
CA LYS A 31 -24.83 22.70 18.46
C LYS A 31 -23.48 22.22 17.95
N ALA A 32 -22.54 21.90 18.84
CA ALA A 32 -21.24 21.35 18.46
C ALA A 32 -21.36 19.97 17.78
N LEU A 33 -22.29 19.12 18.22
CA LEU A 33 -22.57 17.84 17.56
C LEU A 33 -23.20 18.05 16.18
N ALA A 34 -24.11 19.01 16.05
CA ALA A 34 -24.74 19.34 14.77
C ALA A 34 -23.72 19.85 13.72
N THR A 35 -22.63 20.48 14.14
CA THR A 35 -21.54 20.89 13.23
C THR A 35 -20.53 19.78 12.95
N LEU A 36 -20.22 18.93 13.94
CA LEU A 36 -19.27 17.84 13.76
C LEU A 36 -19.82 16.68 12.93
N HIS A 37 -21.11 16.38 13.03
CA HIS A 37 -21.73 15.29 12.27
C HIS A 37 -21.57 15.43 10.75
N PRO A 38 -21.90 16.58 10.10
CA PRO A 38 -21.69 16.74 8.67
C PRO A 38 -20.22 16.68 8.27
N LEU A 39 -19.32 17.24 9.09
CA LEU A 39 -17.87 17.15 8.83
C LEU A 39 -17.36 15.70 8.85
N ALA A 40 -17.90 14.86 9.74
CA ALA A 40 -17.57 13.45 9.80
C ALA A 40 -18.08 12.70 8.57
N THR A 41 -19.32 12.96 8.14
CA THR A 41 -19.87 12.33 6.93
C THR A 41 -19.14 12.77 5.66
N ASP A 42 -18.77 14.05 5.56
CA ASP A 42 -18.04 14.57 4.41
C ASP A 42 -16.64 13.95 4.34
N ASN A 43 -15.92 13.92 5.46
CA ASN A 43 -14.61 13.26 5.52
C ASN A 43 -14.69 11.76 5.18
N GLN A 44 -15.72 11.06 5.66
CA GLN A 44 -15.92 9.66 5.32
C GLN A 44 -16.09 9.49 3.80
N SER A 45 -16.92 10.31 3.17
CA SER A 45 -17.10 10.26 1.71
C SER A 45 -15.80 10.58 0.94
N ALA A 46 -15.03 11.56 1.42
CA ALA A 46 -13.75 11.93 0.82
C ALA A 46 -12.73 10.78 0.91
N THR A 47 -12.66 10.09 2.06
CA THR A 47 -11.77 8.93 2.23
C THR A 47 -12.14 7.77 1.31
N GLN A 48 -13.44 7.49 1.14
CA GLN A 48 -13.91 6.45 0.21
C GLN A 48 -13.57 6.79 -1.25
N ASN A 49 -13.75 8.06 -1.64
CA ASN A 49 -13.39 8.51 -2.98
C ASN A 49 -11.87 8.44 -3.23
N LEU A 50 -11.06 8.83 -2.26
CA LEU A 50 -9.61 8.71 -2.33
C LEU A 50 -9.18 7.24 -2.43
N GLN A 51 -9.77 6.36 -1.63
CA GLN A 51 -9.48 4.93 -1.68
C GLN A 51 -9.81 4.33 -3.05
N ALA A 52 -10.95 4.69 -3.65
CA ALA A 52 -11.30 4.28 -5.00
C ALA A 52 -10.32 4.82 -6.05
N GLY A 53 -9.85 6.07 -5.89
CA GLY A 53 -8.83 6.66 -6.75
C GLY A 53 -7.48 5.95 -6.66
N VAL A 54 -7.06 5.57 -5.45
CA VAL A 54 -5.83 4.78 -5.23
C VAL A 54 -5.95 3.43 -5.94
N GLN A 55 -7.06 2.71 -5.76
CA GLN A 55 -7.26 1.42 -6.42
C GLN A 55 -7.16 1.54 -7.95
N GLN A 56 -7.78 2.55 -8.55
CA GLN A 56 -7.69 2.78 -10.00
C GLN A 56 -6.27 3.09 -10.47
N LEU A 57 -5.46 3.75 -9.64
CA LEU A 57 -4.05 4.02 -9.96
C LEU A 57 -3.20 2.76 -9.83
N GLU A 58 -3.47 1.92 -8.84
CA GLU A 58 -2.83 0.61 -8.68
C GLU A 58 -3.12 -0.30 -9.87
N ASP A 59 -4.39 -0.43 -10.27
CA ASP A 59 -4.79 -1.25 -11.42
C ASP A 59 -4.11 -0.76 -12.72
N LYS A 60 -3.98 0.57 -12.89
CA LYS A 60 -3.27 1.16 -14.03
C LYS A 60 -1.76 0.92 -13.95
N ALA A 61 -1.17 0.98 -12.77
CA ALA A 61 0.24 0.70 -12.56
C ALA A 61 0.56 -0.75 -12.92
N GLU A 62 -0.29 -1.69 -12.47
CA GLU A 62 -0.17 -3.11 -12.80
C GLU A 62 -0.34 -3.37 -14.31
N ASP A 63 -1.31 -2.73 -14.97
CA ASP A 63 -1.45 -2.86 -16.44
C ASP A 63 -0.22 -2.32 -17.18
N ILE A 64 0.30 -1.14 -16.78
CA ILE A 64 1.50 -0.57 -17.39
C ILE A 64 2.71 -1.47 -17.17
N GLU A 65 2.89 -1.99 -15.96
CA GLU A 65 3.97 -2.92 -15.63
C GLU A 65 3.84 -4.21 -16.45
N GLY A 66 2.66 -4.81 -16.48
CA GLY A 66 2.38 -5.99 -17.28
C GLY A 66 2.65 -5.76 -18.77
N ARG A 67 2.22 -4.63 -19.33
CA ARG A 67 2.52 -4.27 -20.74
C ARG A 67 4.00 -4.06 -20.98
N SER A 68 4.72 -3.44 -20.05
CA SER A 68 6.17 -3.27 -20.14
C SER A 68 6.93 -4.61 -20.06
N GLN A 69 6.37 -5.62 -19.41
CA GLN A 69 7.02 -6.92 -19.20
C GLN A 69 6.62 -7.99 -20.22
N ARG A 70 5.57 -7.79 -21.03
CA ARG A 70 5.05 -8.78 -22.02
C ARG A 70 6.07 -9.25 -23.07
N GLY A 71 7.21 -8.57 -23.23
CA GLY A 71 8.32 -9.00 -24.10
C GLY A 71 9.59 -9.41 -23.35
N ASN A 72 9.57 -9.38 -22.01
CA ASN A 72 10.75 -9.62 -21.19
C ASN A 72 10.87 -11.10 -20.86
N VAL A 73 12.09 -11.62 -20.92
CA VAL A 73 12.44 -12.97 -20.44
C VAL A 73 13.26 -12.83 -19.18
N CYS A 74 12.81 -13.44 -18.09
CA CYS A 74 13.54 -13.46 -16.82
C CYS A 74 14.28 -14.78 -16.68
N VAL A 75 15.59 -14.72 -16.43
CA VAL A 75 16.47 -15.89 -16.38
C VAL A 75 17.04 -15.98 -14.97
N LEU A 76 16.76 -17.09 -14.28
CA LEU A 76 17.16 -17.32 -12.90
C LEU A 76 18.21 -18.45 -12.84
N GLY A 77 19.16 -18.37 -11.90
CA GLY A 77 20.12 -19.44 -11.64
C GLY A 77 21.34 -19.49 -12.57
N LEU A 78 21.71 -18.37 -13.21
CA LEU A 78 23.00 -18.25 -13.88
C LEU A 78 24.13 -18.33 -12.85
N ALA A 79 25.19 -19.08 -13.15
CA ALA A 79 26.34 -19.22 -12.25
C ALA A 79 26.97 -17.84 -12.00
N GLU A 80 27.35 -17.57 -10.74
CA GLU A 80 27.83 -16.26 -10.27
C GLU A 80 29.01 -15.71 -11.11
N ALA A 81 29.82 -16.60 -11.70
CA ALA A 81 30.94 -16.24 -12.60
C ALA A 81 30.50 -15.65 -13.97
N VAL A 82 29.26 -15.90 -14.39
CA VAL A 82 28.60 -15.28 -15.55
C VAL A 82 27.71 -14.11 -15.08
N GLU A 83 27.35 -14.10 -13.80
CA GLU A 83 26.45 -13.13 -13.15
C GLU A 83 27.14 -11.79 -12.84
N GLY A 84 27.49 -11.07 -13.90
CA GLY A 84 28.20 -9.78 -13.82
C GLY A 84 28.85 -9.34 -15.13
N GLN A 85 28.88 -10.22 -16.14
CA GLN A 85 29.23 -9.85 -17.51
C GLN A 85 28.05 -9.21 -18.23
N ASP A 86 28.34 -8.46 -19.29
CA ASP A 86 27.34 -7.85 -20.16
C ASP A 86 26.34 -8.92 -20.66
N PRO A 87 25.05 -8.84 -20.26
CA PRO A 87 24.04 -9.85 -20.60
C PRO A 87 23.86 -10.02 -22.12
N SER A 88 24.23 -9.02 -22.92
CA SER A 88 24.22 -9.13 -24.38
C SER A 88 25.26 -10.13 -24.93
N ARG A 89 26.36 -10.40 -24.21
CA ARG A 89 27.37 -11.41 -24.58
C ARG A 89 26.88 -12.83 -24.37
N THR A 90 26.05 -13.07 -23.35
CA THR A 90 25.45 -14.39 -23.11
C THR A 90 24.41 -14.80 -24.14
N TRP A 91 23.79 -13.82 -24.81
CA TRP A 91 22.79 -14.03 -25.86
C TRP A 91 23.31 -13.83 -27.29
N SER A 92 24.63 -13.68 -27.46
CA SER A 92 25.25 -13.61 -28.77
C SER A 92 25.04 -14.94 -29.54
N PRO A 93 24.83 -14.92 -30.86
CA PRO A 93 24.58 -16.12 -31.64
C PRO A 93 25.84 -17.01 -31.59
N GLY A 94 25.81 -18.04 -30.73
CA GLY A 94 26.90 -18.98 -30.50
C GLY A 94 27.26 -19.25 -29.03
N SER A 95 26.76 -18.47 -28.07
CA SER A 95 27.07 -18.61 -26.62
C SER A 95 25.87 -18.90 -25.72
N GLY A 96 24.67 -19.07 -26.29
CA GLY A 96 23.48 -19.45 -25.53
C GLY A 96 23.58 -20.86 -24.92
N PRO A 97 22.82 -21.16 -23.85
CA PRO A 97 22.78 -22.50 -23.28
C PRO A 97 22.38 -23.50 -24.37
N SER A 98 23.29 -24.42 -24.66
CA SER A 98 23.09 -25.50 -25.61
C SER A 98 22.05 -26.47 -25.07
N ASN A 99 20.78 -26.11 -25.19
CA ASN A 99 19.69 -27.04 -24.98
C ASN A 99 18.64 -26.90 -26.07
N GLN A 100 18.26 -28.06 -26.59
CA GLN A 100 17.58 -28.29 -27.86
C GLN A 100 16.19 -27.64 -27.90
N HIS A 101 15.97 -26.75 -28.87
CA HIS A 101 14.67 -26.64 -29.53
C HIS A 101 14.89 -26.31 -31.01
N GLN A 102 15.10 -27.38 -31.80
CA GLN A 102 14.77 -27.33 -33.21
C GLN A 102 13.25 -27.32 -33.31
N SER A 103 12.65 -26.17 -33.64
CA SER A 103 11.39 -25.98 -34.40
C SER A 103 10.72 -24.67 -34.00
N SER A 104 10.96 -23.60 -34.76
CA SER A 104 9.92 -22.88 -35.53
C SER A 104 10.45 -21.52 -36.02
N PRO A 105 10.14 -21.14 -37.27
CA PRO A 105 10.49 -19.85 -37.84
C PRO A 105 9.43 -18.80 -37.48
N LEU A 106 9.76 -17.53 -37.73
CA LEU A 106 8.98 -16.30 -37.45
C LEU A 106 9.14 -15.80 -36.02
N LEU A 107 10.10 -14.90 -35.82
CA LEU A 107 9.82 -13.53 -35.41
C LEU A 107 11.01 -12.67 -35.83
N LEU A 108 10.73 -11.66 -36.63
CA LEU A 108 11.63 -10.57 -36.97
C LEU A 108 12.00 -9.89 -35.64
N PHE A 109 13.10 -10.33 -35.01
CA PHE A 109 13.65 -9.63 -33.85
C PHE A 109 14.08 -8.25 -34.32
N GLY A 110 13.21 -7.26 -34.11
CA GLY A 110 13.66 -5.88 -33.99
C GLY A 110 14.73 -5.79 -32.90
N GLU A 111 15.59 -4.77 -32.98
CA GLU A 111 16.69 -4.55 -32.04
C GLU A 111 16.27 -4.89 -30.60
N ALA A 112 16.95 -5.87 -30.01
CA ALA A 112 16.69 -6.26 -28.63
C ALA A 112 17.00 -5.08 -27.71
N SER A 113 16.00 -4.65 -26.93
CA SER A 113 16.18 -3.65 -25.89
C SER A 113 17.24 -4.09 -24.86
N PRO A 114 17.89 -3.15 -24.15
CA PRO A 114 18.97 -3.46 -23.22
C PRO A 114 18.56 -4.47 -22.16
N CYS A 115 19.34 -5.53 -21.99
CA CYS A 115 19.18 -6.46 -20.88
C CYS A 115 19.71 -5.79 -19.59
N VAL A 116 18.89 -5.78 -18.54
CA VAL A 116 19.23 -5.12 -17.26
C VAL A 116 19.17 -6.13 -16.12
N ARG A 117 20.13 -6.04 -15.19
CA ARG A 117 20.12 -6.84 -13.95
C ARG A 117 19.02 -6.33 -13.02
N LEU A 118 18.11 -7.21 -12.61
CA LEU A 118 17.14 -6.90 -11.57
C LEU A 118 17.81 -6.95 -10.18
N PRO A 119 17.43 -6.06 -9.25
CA PRO A 119 17.93 -6.11 -7.88
C PRO A 119 17.56 -7.45 -7.20
N PRO A 120 18.37 -7.93 -6.25
CA PRO A 120 18.06 -9.17 -5.53
C PRO A 120 16.70 -9.04 -4.84
N LEU A 121 15.82 -10.03 -5.08
CA LEU A 121 14.51 -10.10 -4.44
C LEU A 121 14.71 -10.15 -2.92
N ARG A 122 14.29 -9.08 -2.23
CA ARG A 122 14.38 -8.96 -0.78
C ARG A 122 13.43 -9.99 -0.15
N GLY A 123 13.94 -11.19 0.18
CA GLY A 123 13.15 -12.18 0.93
C GLY A 123 13.50 -13.66 0.72
N SER A 124 14.33 -14.04 -0.25
CA SER A 124 14.71 -15.47 -0.41
C SER A 124 16.03 -15.76 0.29
N SER A 125 15.97 -16.22 1.54
CA SER A 125 17.12 -16.90 2.16
C SER A 125 17.34 -18.22 1.43
N ALA A 126 18.34 -18.28 0.55
CA ALA A 126 18.79 -19.54 -0.03
C ALA A 126 19.39 -20.43 1.09
N PRO A 127 19.10 -21.75 1.12
CA PRO A 127 19.70 -22.64 2.10
C PRO A 127 21.20 -22.78 1.82
N GLN A 128 22.04 -22.55 2.83
CA GLN A 128 23.47 -22.87 2.78
C GLN A 128 23.63 -24.39 2.61
N ALA A 129 23.95 -24.83 1.40
CA ALA A 129 24.40 -26.19 1.16
C ALA A 129 25.81 -26.36 1.72
N GLY A 130 25.92 -27.28 2.67
CA GLY A 130 27.06 -27.50 3.53
C GLY A 130 28.37 -27.86 2.84
N LYS A 131 29.44 -27.48 3.52
CA LYS A 131 30.82 -27.90 3.31
C LYS A 131 30.92 -29.42 3.19
N THR A 132 31.43 -29.95 2.09
CA THR A 132 31.97 -31.31 2.06
C THR A 132 33.44 -31.25 2.46
N SER A 133 33.70 -31.82 3.63
CA SER A 133 35.02 -32.03 4.21
C SER A 133 35.83 -33.00 3.37
N THR A 134 37.09 -32.65 3.18
CA THR A 134 38.21 -33.51 2.80
C THR A 134 38.27 -34.75 3.69
N LEU A 135 38.47 -35.91 3.06
CA LEU A 135 39.31 -37.01 3.55
C LEU A 135 39.99 -37.65 2.33
#